data_AF-A0AA46PU81-F1
#
_entry.id   AF-A0AA46PU81-F1
#
_cell.length_a   1.000
_cell.length_b   1.000
_cell.length_c   1.000
_cell.angle_alpha   90.00
_cell.angle_beta   90.00
_cell.angle_gamma   90.00
#
_symmetry.space_group_name_H-M   'P 1'
#
loop_
_entity.id
_entity.type
_entity.pdbx_description
1 polymer ?
#
loop_
_entity_poly.entity_id
_entity_poly.type
_entity_poly.pdbx_seq_one_letter_code
_entity_poly.pdbx_strand_id
1 'polypeptide(L)'
;MQPVYRSYARDNGVDEAEAARRLELRQVLARPEIEAFKARYADRLDTSYWDDSRDGFQLVLRLKQGPLPAIREIPTAHGTIPVKFTRVSGKTLGEISTILAANHARLREQVPGLQGTGVDEVHAAITVYVLAPAEEHAAYEAQQSSLSTQLGVPVTFKFLPGPMESEPPGPAQEPTA
;
A
#
# COMPACT_ATOMS: atom_id res chain seq x y z
N MET A 1 -14.24 -4.94 -21.06
CA MET A 1 -12.81 -4.98 -20.67
C MET A 1 -12.03 -3.72 -21.05
N GLN A 2 -12.30 -3.03 -22.17
CA GLN A 2 -11.54 -1.83 -22.58
C GLN A 2 -11.46 -0.60 -21.62
N PRO A 3 -12.46 -0.27 -20.78
CA PRO A 3 -12.37 0.98 -19.99
C PRO A 3 -11.31 0.93 -18.88
N VAL A 4 -10.93 -0.27 -18.41
CA VAL A 4 -9.95 -0.45 -17.32
C VAL A 4 -8.54 -0.12 -17.79
N TYR A 5 -8.15 -0.56 -18.99
CA TYR A 5 -6.83 -0.28 -19.57
C TYR A 5 -6.61 1.21 -19.80
N ARG A 6 -7.64 1.94 -20.24
CA ARG A 6 -7.57 3.37 -20.50
C ARG A 6 -7.42 4.21 -19.24
N SER A 7 -8.13 3.86 -18.17
CA SER A 7 -7.94 4.52 -16.88
C SER A 7 -6.51 4.25 -16.38
N TYR A 8 -6.11 2.98 -16.37
CA TYR A 8 -4.79 2.59 -15.90
C TYR A 8 -3.65 3.27 -16.68
N ALA A 9 -3.75 3.31 -18.01
CA ALA A 9 -2.81 3.98 -18.90
C ALA A 9 -2.63 5.45 -18.51
N ARG A 10 -3.74 6.16 -18.30
CA ARG A 10 -3.74 7.56 -17.88
C ARG A 10 -3.13 7.73 -16.48
N ASP A 11 -3.56 6.92 -15.53
CA ASP A 11 -3.19 7.03 -14.12
C ASP A 11 -1.68 6.75 -13.90
N ASN A 12 -1.10 5.90 -14.76
CA ASN A 12 0.31 5.51 -14.68
C ASN A 12 1.19 6.16 -15.77
N GLY A 13 0.62 7.01 -16.64
CA GLY A 13 1.34 7.71 -17.69
C GLY A 13 1.98 6.79 -18.75
N VAL A 14 1.33 5.66 -19.07
CA VAL A 14 1.77 4.67 -20.06
C VAL A 14 0.77 4.55 -21.20
N ASP A 15 1.16 3.94 -22.32
CA ASP A 15 0.23 3.66 -23.41
C ASP A 15 -0.73 2.50 -23.09
N GLU A 16 -1.79 2.35 -23.89
CA GLU A 16 -2.82 1.31 -23.68
C GLU A 16 -2.26 -0.12 -23.82
N ALA A 17 -1.23 -0.33 -24.64
CA ALA A 17 -0.64 -1.65 -24.84
C ALA A 17 0.20 -2.06 -23.62
N GLU A 18 0.98 -1.14 -23.05
CA GLU A 18 1.71 -1.37 -21.80
C GLU A 18 0.74 -1.49 -20.62
N ALA A 19 -0.34 -0.71 -20.58
CA ALA A 19 -1.38 -0.89 -19.58
C ALA A 19 -2.02 -2.29 -19.65
N ALA A 20 -2.31 -2.79 -20.85
CA ALA A 20 -2.80 -4.15 -21.06
C ALA A 20 -1.80 -5.19 -20.57
N ARG A 21 -0.52 -5.07 -20.98
CA ARG A 21 0.55 -5.97 -20.55
C ARG A 21 0.69 -6.03 -19.02
N ARG A 22 0.72 -4.87 -18.35
CA ARG A 22 0.85 -4.77 -16.89
C ARG A 22 -0.33 -5.41 -16.17
N LEU A 23 -1.56 -5.11 -16.62
CA LEU A 23 -2.77 -5.66 -15.99
C LEU A 23 -2.88 -7.18 -16.20
N GLU A 24 -2.49 -7.70 -17.36
CA GLU A 24 -2.44 -9.13 -17.63
C GLU A 24 -1.44 -9.86 -16.72
N LEU A 25 -0.22 -9.33 -16.58
CA LEU A 25 0.80 -9.86 -15.68
C LEU A 25 0.34 -9.84 -14.20
N ARG A 26 -0.48 -8.86 -13.80
CA ARG A 26 -1.03 -8.74 -12.44
C ARG A 26 -2.19 -9.67 -12.15
N GLN A 27 -3.16 -9.79 -13.06
CA GLN A 27 -4.46 -10.38 -12.77
C GLN A 27 -4.51 -11.89 -12.95
N VAL A 28 -3.91 -12.44 -14.00
CA VAL A 28 -4.25 -13.79 -14.46
C VAL A 28 -3.04 -14.70 -14.67
N LEU A 29 -1.88 -14.15 -15.01
CA LEU A 29 -0.88 -14.91 -15.76
C LEU A 29 0.35 -15.38 -14.98
N ALA A 30 0.46 -15.06 -13.68
CA ALA A 30 1.64 -15.41 -12.88
C ALA A 30 1.36 -15.71 -11.41
N ARG A 31 0.09 -15.92 -11.02
CA ARG A 31 -0.26 -16.11 -9.59
C ARG A 31 0.49 -17.27 -8.94
N PRO A 32 0.49 -18.49 -9.51
CA PRO A 32 1.20 -19.62 -8.90
C PRO A 32 2.72 -19.39 -8.83
N GLU A 33 3.33 -18.85 -9.88
CA GLU A 33 4.77 -18.58 -9.97
C GLU A 33 5.18 -17.49 -8.98
N ILE A 34 4.40 -16.42 -8.85
CA ILE A 34 4.63 -15.34 -7.87
C ILE A 34 4.47 -15.88 -6.45
N GLU A 35 3.45 -16.68 -6.16
CA GLU A 35 3.27 -17.24 -4.81
C GLU A 35 4.37 -18.23 -4.46
N ALA A 36 4.75 -19.12 -5.37
CA ALA A 36 5.91 -19.99 -5.20
C ALA A 36 7.20 -19.18 -5.03
N PHE A 37 7.37 -18.09 -5.79
CA PHE A 37 8.51 -17.19 -5.67
C PHE A 37 8.57 -16.54 -4.29
N LYS A 38 7.45 -16.01 -3.79
CA LYS A 38 7.31 -15.42 -2.46
C LYS A 38 7.57 -16.45 -1.36
N ALA A 39 7.09 -17.69 -1.53
CA ALA A 39 7.26 -18.76 -0.56
C ALA A 39 8.74 -19.08 -0.29
N ARG A 40 9.63 -18.91 -1.27
CA ARG A 40 11.09 -19.06 -1.09
C ARG A 40 11.70 -18.08 -0.10
N TYR A 41 10.99 -17.01 0.23
CA TYR A 41 11.44 -15.97 1.14
C TYR A 41 10.52 -15.83 2.36
N ALA A 42 9.59 -16.77 2.58
CA ALA A 42 8.52 -16.64 3.58
C ALA A 42 9.04 -16.40 5.01
N ASP A 43 10.20 -16.94 5.35
CA ASP A 43 10.87 -16.78 6.65
C ASP A 43 11.26 -15.31 6.94
N ARG A 44 11.50 -14.53 5.88
CA ARG A 44 12.01 -13.16 5.97
C ARG A 44 11.22 -12.16 5.14
N LEU A 45 10.12 -12.56 4.51
CA LEU A 45 9.25 -11.66 3.78
C LEU A 45 8.45 -10.82 4.79
N ASP A 46 8.50 -9.51 4.62
CA ASP A 46 7.62 -8.57 5.32
C ASP A 46 6.32 -8.38 4.53
N THR A 47 6.46 -7.94 3.27
CA THR A 47 5.34 -7.80 2.33
C THR A 47 5.84 -7.87 0.88
N SER A 48 4.91 -7.88 -0.06
CA SER A 48 5.17 -7.67 -1.49
C SER A 48 4.12 -6.77 -2.11
N TYR A 49 4.50 -5.85 -2.99
CA TYR A 49 3.59 -4.98 -3.72
C TYR A 49 4.04 -4.78 -5.17
N TRP A 50 3.13 -4.30 -6.01
CA TRP A 50 3.45 -3.87 -7.37
C TRP A 50 3.81 -2.38 -7.37
N ASP A 51 5.01 -2.05 -7.85
CA ASP A 51 5.37 -0.69 -8.21
C ASP A 51 4.90 -0.47 -9.65
N ASP A 52 3.81 0.27 -9.82
CA ASP A 52 3.19 0.52 -11.13
C ASP A 52 3.60 1.86 -11.75
N SER A 53 4.62 2.52 -11.16
CA SER A 53 5.10 3.80 -11.68
C SER A 53 5.47 3.71 -13.16
N ARG A 54 5.40 4.86 -13.85
CA ARG A 54 5.63 4.96 -15.30
C ARG A 54 6.85 4.16 -15.76
N ASP A 55 7.97 4.36 -15.07
CA ASP A 55 9.28 3.76 -15.40
C ASP A 55 9.64 2.56 -14.51
N GLY A 56 8.75 2.13 -13.62
CA GLY A 56 9.10 1.23 -12.51
C GLY A 56 8.28 -0.05 -12.40
N PHE A 57 7.57 -0.49 -13.45
CA PHE A 57 6.74 -1.70 -13.38
C PHE A 57 7.51 -2.95 -12.92
N GLN A 58 7.34 -3.32 -11.66
CA GLN A 58 8.03 -4.45 -11.04
C GLN A 58 7.30 -4.96 -9.80
N LEU A 59 7.51 -6.23 -9.48
CA LEU A 59 7.12 -6.82 -8.21
C LEU A 59 8.20 -6.50 -7.16
N VAL A 60 7.84 -5.76 -6.13
CA VAL A 60 8.75 -5.43 -5.03
C VAL A 60 8.53 -6.40 -3.89
N LEU A 61 9.58 -7.10 -3.45
CA LEU A 61 9.58 -7.91 -2.22
C LEU A 61 10.36 -7.17 -1.14
N ARG A 62 9.65 -6.82 -0.06
CA ARG A 62 10.26 -6.24 1.13
C ARG A 62 10.73 -7.38 2.03
N LEU A 63 12.04 -7.54 2.14
CA LEU A 63 12.64 -8.54 3.00
C LEU A 63 13.14 -7.90 4.28
N LYS A 64 12.94 -8.63 5.39
CA LYS A 64 13.64 -8.42 6.65
C LYS A 64 15.16 -8.66 6.45
N GLN A 65 15.88 -8.70 7.57
CA GLN A 65 17.33 -8.87 7.68
C GLN A 65 17.92 -9.94 6.74
N GLY A 66 19.22 -9.83 6.47
CA GLY A 66 19.98 -10.74 5.61
C GLY A 66 20.33 -10.16 4.23
N PRO A 67 21.11 -10.87 3.42
CA PRO A 67 21.51 -10.42 2.09
C PRO A 67 20.29 -10.29 1.17
N LEU A 68 20.30 -9.29 0.29
CA LEU A 68 19.29 -9.18 -0.76
C LEU A 68 19.63 -10.15 -1.89
N PRO A 69 18.67 -10.94 -2.40
CA PRO A 69 18.90 -11.81 -3.54
C PRO A 69 19.32 -11.03 -4.79
N ALA A 70 20.15 -11.66 -5.63
CA ALA A 70 20.59 -11.12 -6.91
C ALA A 70 19.57 -11.30 -8.03
N ILE A 71 18.51 -12.10 -7.82
CA ILE A 71 17.45 -12.30 -8.80
C ILE A 71 16.76 -10.97 -9.09
N ARG A 72 16.49 -10.71 -10.37
CA ARG A 72 15.85 -9.48 -10.85
C ARG A 72 14.60 -9.73 -11.66
N GLU A 73 14.29 -10.99 -11.96
CA GLU A 73 13.23 -11.34 -12.91
C GLU A 73 12.62 -12.70 -12.57
N ILE A 74 11.31 -12.84 -12.83
CA ILE A 74 10.57 -14.11 -12.77
C ILE A 74 10.10 -14.42 -14.19
N PRO A 75 10.58 -15.50 -14.82
CA PRO A 75 10.04 -15.94 -16.10
C PRO A 75 8.65 -16.55 -15.88
N THR A 76 7.71 -16.19 -16.73
CA THR A 76 6.34 -16.75 -16.75
C THR A 76 5.98 -17.12 -18.19
N ALA A 77 4.93 -17.92 -18.37
CA ALA A 77 4.43 -18.26 -19.71
C ALA A 77 3.96 -17.03 -20.53
N HIS A 78 3.81 -15.88 -19.89
CA HIS A 78 3.22 -14.67 -20.46
C HIS A 78 4.18 -13.48 -20.48
N GLY A 79 5.47 -13.74 -20.21
CA GLY A 79 6.53 -12.75 -20.19
C GLY A 79 7.28 -12.73 -18.87
N THR A 80 8.25 -11.84 -18.80
CA THR A 80 9.11 -11.71 -17.63
C THR A 80 8.59 -10.62 -16.71
N ILE A 81 8.50 -10.95 -15.41
CA ILE A 81 8.15 -10.00 -14.36
C ILE A 81 9.44 -9.48 -13.72
N PRO A 82 9.75 -8.17 -13.83
CA PRO A 82 10.85 -7.58 -13.10
C PRO A 82 10.60 -7.65 -11.59
N VAL A 83 11.66 -7.89 -10.82
CA VAL A 83 11.61 -8.01 -9.36
C VAL A 83 12.66 -7.14 -8.72
N LYS A 84 12.25 -6.43 -7.68
CA LYS A 84 13.12 -5.65 -6.82
C LYS A 84 13.02 -6.17 -5.39
N PHE A 85 14.17 -6.44 -4.79
CA PHE A 85 14.24 -6.70 -3.36
C PHE A 85 14.64 -5.42 -2.64
N THR A 86 13.89 -5.08 -1.60
CA THR A 86 14.25 -3.99 -0.68
C THR A 86 14.41 -4.55 0.71
N ARG A 87 15.30 -3.93 1.50
CA ARG A 87 15.50 -4.30 2.90
C ARG A 87 14.63 -3.43 3.78
N VAL A 88 13.92 -4.05 4.71
CA VAL A 88 13.23 -3.37 5.80
C VAL A 88 14.26 -3.04 6.88
N SER A 89 14.52 -1.74 7.07
CA SER A 89 15.39 -1.21 8.14
C SER A 89 14.62 -0.74 9.37
N GLY A 90 13.30 -0.53 9.25
CA GLY A 90 12.41 -0.09 10.31
C GLY A 90 11.42 -1.17 10.73
N LYS A 91 10.22 -0.74 11.11
CA LYS A 91 9.12 -1.66 11.46
C LYS A 91 8.54 -2.34 10.21
N THR A 92 8.15 -3.58 10.40
CA THR A 92 7.40 -4.40 9.44
C THR A 92 5.97 -3.87 9.28
N LEU A 93 5.29 -4.22 8.18
CA LEU A 93 3.90 -3.81 7.98
C LEU A 93 2.96 -4.38 9.07
N GLY A 94 3.25 -5.60 9.55
CA GLY A 94 2.52 -6.19 10.67
C GLY A 94 2.71 -5.42 11.98
N GLU A 95 3.93 -4.99 12.28
CA GLU A 95 4.20 -4.14 13.44
C GLU A 95 3.55 -2.76 13.30
N ILE A 96 3.60 -2.16 12.12
CA ILE A 96 2.93 -0.87 11.85
C ILE A 96 1.41 -1.02 12.04
N SER A 97 0.81 -2.09 11.51
CA SER A 97 -0.63 -2.37 11.67
C SER A 97 -1.00 -2.55 13.14
N THR A 98 -0.15 -3.23 13.91
CA THR A 98 -0.34 -3.42 15.36
C THR A 98 -0.26 -2.09 16.11
N ILE A 99 0.72 -1.24 15.77
CA ILE A 99 0.85 0.11 16.35
C ILE A 99 -0.38 0.96 16.01
N LEU A 100 -0.84 0.90 14.76
CA LEU A 100 -1.99 1.65 14.31
C LEU A 100 -3.26 1.22 15.07
N ALA A 101 -3.51 -0.08 15.17
CA ALA A 101 -4.65 -0.61 15.92
C ALA A 101 -4.59 -0.21 17.40
N ALA A 102 -3.42 -0.29 18.04
CA ALA A 102 -3.23 0.09 19.43
C ALA A 102 -3.41 1.60 19.69
N ASN A 103 -3.17 2.46 18.69
CA ASN A 103 -3.26 3.92 18.82
C ASN A 103 -4.52 4.52 18.16
N HIS A 104 -5.42 3.69 17.63
CA HIS A 104 -6.55 4.17 16.83
C HIS A 104 -7.44 5.18 17.56
N ALA A 105 -7.82 4.90 18.82
CA ALA A 105 -8.66 5.79 19.61
C ALA A 105 -7.97 7.15 19.85
N ARG A 106 -6.70 7.11 20.24
CA ARG A 106 -5.87 8.31 20.47
C ARG A 106 -5.71 9.14 19.20
N LEU A 107 -5.51 8.51 18.04
CA LEU A 107 -5.42 9.21 16.76
C LEU A 107 -6.71 9.97 16.44
N ARG A 108 -7.87 9.37 16.71
CA ARG A 108 -9.17 10.04 16.51
C ARG A 108 -9.37 11.25 17.42
N GLU A 109 -8.81 11.24 18.62
CA GLU A 109 -8.85 12.38 19.54
C GLU A 109 -7.85 13.48 19.16
N GLN A 110 -6.65 13.10 18.72
CA GLN A 110 -5.55 14.03 18.43
C GLN A 110 -5.63 14.68 17.05
N VAL A 111 -6.30 14.06 16.09
CA VAL A 111 -6.38 14.52 14.69
C VAL A 111 -7.82 14.91 14.36
N PRO A 112 -8.16 16.21 14.45
CA PRO A 112 -9.46 16.69 13.97
C PRO A 112 -9.65 16.34 12.50
N GLY A 113 -10.89 16.07 12.09
CA GLY A 113 -11.21 15.73 10.70
C GLY A 113 -10.71 14.34 10.24
N LEU A 114 -10.16 13.50 11.12
CA LEU A 114 -9.74 12.13 10.78
C LEU A 114 -10.89 11.33 10.15
N GLN A 115 -10.71 10.92 8.90
CA GLN A 115 -11.64 10.06 8.15
C GLN A 115 -11.23 8.59 8.21
N GLY A 116 -9.94 8.32 8.34
CA GLY A 116 -9.42 6.96 8.40
C GLY A 116 -7.91 6.91 8.48
N THR A 117 -7.39 5.70 8.60
CA THR A 117 -5.95 5.43 8.65
C THR A 117 -5.62 4.23 7.79
N GLY A 118 -4.45 4.25 7.16
CA GLY A 118 -3.94 3.15 6.35
C GLY A 118 -2.45 2.95 6.54
N VAL A 119 -1.94 1.86 5.99
CA VAL A 119 -0.50 1.57 5.96
C VAL A 119 -0.02 1.79 4.53
N ASP A 120 0.98 2.66 4.37
CA ASP A 120 1.71 2.82 3.13
C ASP A 120 2.76 1.70 3.02
N GLU A 121 2.46 0.71 2.18
CA GLU A 121 3.32 -0.45 1.97
C GLU A 121 4.64 -0.11 1.29
N VAL A 122 4.68 0.97 0.50
CA VAL A 122 5.84 1.41 -0.25
C VAL A 122 6.85 2.06 0.69
N HIS A 123 6.37 2.99 1.52
CA HIS A 123 7.22 3.78 2.41
C HIS A 123 7.31 3.25 3.84
N ALA A 124 6.61 2.15 4.15
CA ALA A 124 6.51 1.63 5.52
C ALA A 124 6.02 2.69 6.51
N ALA A 125 4.99 3.43 6.13
CA ALA A 125 4.48 4.58 6.87
C ALA A 125 3.01 4.40 7.25
N ILE A 126 2.55 5.15 8.25
CA ILE A 126 1.12 5.30 8.53
C ILE A 126 0.60 6.46 7.68
N THR A 127 -0.42 6.19 6.88
CA THR A 127 -1.19 7.22 6.19
C THR A 127 -2.38 7.62 7.05
N VAL A 128 -2.52 8.91 7.32
CA VAL A 128 -3.66 9.48 8.06
C VAL A 128 -4.50 10.27 7.07
N TYR A 129 -5.74 9.83 6.86
CA TYR A 129 -6.67 10.46 5.92
C TYR A 129 -7.50 11.50 6.66
N VAL A 130 -7.41 12.76 6.23
CA VAL A 130 -8.01 13.90 6.92
C VAL A 130 -8.90 14.67 5.96
N LEU A 131 -10.10 15.01 6.39
CA LEU A 131 -10.93 16.00 5.74
C LEU A 131 -10.72 17.34 6.46
N ALA A 132 -9.96 18.23 5.82
CA ALA A 132 -9.68 19.56 6.36
C ALA A 132 -9.61 20.60 5.21
N PRO A 133 -10.02 21.85 5.46
CA PRO A 133 -9.81 22.97 4.54
C PRO A 133 -8.33 23.17 4.21
N ALA A 134 -8.04 23.69 3.00
CA ALA A 134 -6.67 23.86 2.51
C ALA A 134 -5.82 24.78 3.41
N GLU A 135 -6.45 25.80 3.99
CA GLU A 135 -5.85 26.72 4.94
C GLU A 135 -5.33 26.06 6.22
N GLU A 136 -5.85 24.87 6.57
CA GLU A 136 -5.44 24.12 7.76
C GLU A 136 -4.32 23.10 7.47
N HIS A 137 -4.03 22.79 6.19
CA HIS A 137 -3.11 21.71 5.81
C HIS A 137 -1.72 21.88 6.45
N ALA A 138 -1.20 23.11 6.45
CA ALA A 138 0.10 23.42 7.04
C ALA A 138 0.18 23.11 8.55
N ALA A 139 -0.94 23.22 9.28
CA ALA A 139 -0.98 22.91 10.70
C ALA A 139 -0.86 21.38 10.95
N TYR A 140 -1.49 20.56 10.11
CA TYR A 140 -1.33 19.10 10.17
C TYR A 140 0.09 18.68 9.78
N GLU A 141 0.64 19.24 8.70
CA GLU A 141 2.02 18.97 8.27
C GLU A 141 3.03 19.33 9.36
N ALA A 142 2.83 20.45 10.08
CA ALA A 142 3.67 20.82 11.22
C ALA A 142 3.61 19.79 12.38
N GLN A 143 2.50 19.07 12.54
CA GLN A 143 2.34 18.04 13.56
C GLN A 143 2.90 16.67 13.14
N GLN A 144 3.17 16.46 11.84
CA GLN A 144 3.57 15.18 11.27
C GLN A 144 4.80 14.58 11.98
N SER A 145 5.83 15.38 12.24
CA SER A 145 7.06 14.92 12.91
C SER A 145 6.82 14.50 14.35
N SER A 146 5.96 15.23 15.07
CA SER A 146 5.58 14.89 16.44
C SER A 146 4.81 13.56 16.48
N LEU A 147 3.82 13.41 15.59
CA LEU A 147 3.03 12.19 15.50
C LEU A 147 3.88 10.99 15.07
N SER A 148 4.81 11.19 14.14
CA SER A 148 5.76 10.15 13.72
C SER A 148 6.66 9.70 14.88
N THR A 149 7.14 10.65 15.69
CA THR A 149 7.94 10.36 16.88
C THR A 149 7.13 9.59 17.92
N GLN A 150 5.88 10.00 18.16
CA GLN A 150 4.97 9.34 19.11
C GLN A 150 4.68 7.89 18.73
N LEU A 151 4.45 7.61 17.44
CA LEU A 151 4.13 6.27 16.95
C LEU A 151 5.38 5.42 16.65
N GLY A 152 6.56 6.05 16.62
CA GLY A 152 7.83 5.40 16.28
C GLY A 152 7.89 4.88 14.85
N VAL A 153 7.07 5.44 13.95
CA VAL A 153 6.99 5.13 12.52
C VAL A 153 6.69 6.41 11.74
N PRO A 154 7.17 6.57 10.50
CA PRO A 154 6.81 7.72 9.68
C PRO A 154 5.30 7.82 9.51
N VAL A 155 4.78 9.04 9.61
CA VAL A 155 3.38 9.38 9.37
C VAL A 155 3.30 10.34 8.20
N THR A 156 2.28 10.18 7.36
CA THR A 156 1.97 11.09 6.25
C THR A 156 0.49 11.43 6.28
N PHE A 157 0.16 12.71 6.12
CA PHE A 157 -1.23 13.15 5.96
C PHE A 157 -1.65 13.08 4.50
N LYS A 158 -2.86 12.58 4.25
CA LYS A 158 -3.55 12.68 2.96
C LYS A 158 -4.85 13.45 3.14
N PHE A 159 -4.90 14.63 2.53
CA PHE A 159 -6.08 15.47 2.56
C PHE A 159 -7.09 15.02 1.51
N LEU A 160 -8.31 14.77 1.96
CA LEU A 160 -9.38 14.29 1.11
C LEU A 160 -10.21 15.46 0.57
N PRO A 161 -10.66 15.40 -0.70
CA PRO A 161 -11.53 16.42 -1.28
C PRO A 161 -12.98 16.37 -0.75
N GLY A 162 -13.34 15.32 0.00
CA GLY A 162 -14.66 15.09 0.57
C GLY A 162 -14.62 13.98 1.62
N PRO A 163 -15.72 13.74 2.37
CA PRO A 163 -15.78 12.70 3.38
C PRO A 163 -15.57 11.31 2.76
N MET A 164 -14.93 10.40 3.49
CA MET A 164 -14.91 8.99 3.09
C MET A 164 -16.31 8.43 3.24
N GLU A 165 -16.80 7.75 2.21
CA GLU A 165 -18.02 6.97 2.32
C GLU A 165 -17.83 5.92 3.42
N SER A 166 -18.67 6.00 4.45
CA SER A 166 -18.79 4.92 5.43
C SER A 166 -19.58 3.81 4.74
N GLU A 167 -19.07 2.59 4.69
CA GLU A 167 -19.91 1.45 4.35
C GLU A 167 -21.12 1.47 5.31
N PRO A 168 -22.37 1.48 4.82
CA PRO A 168 -23.53 1.36 5.71
C PRO A 168 -23.39 0.05 6.49
N PRO A 169 -23.77 0.00 7.77
CA PRO A 169 -23.77 -1.25 8.51
C PRO A 169 -24.59 -2.27 7.70
N GLY A 170 -23.93 -3.36 7.29
CA GLY A 170 -24.62 -4.46 6.63
C GLY A 170 -25.82 -4.89 7.46
N PRO A 171 -26.92 -5.34 6.82
CA PRO A 171 -28.17 -5.59 7.51
C PRO A 171 -27.94 -6.50 8.71
N ALA A 172 -28.44 -6.08 9.88
CA ALA A 172 -28.40 -6.85 11.11
C ALA A 172 -28.95 -8.26 10.81
N GLN A 173 -28.14 -9.29 11.03
CA GLN A 173 -28.63 -10.66 10.95
C GLN A 173 -29.64 -10.85 12.08
N GLU A 174 -30.92 -10.94 11.73
CA GLU A 174 -31.96 -11.30 12.67
C GLU A 174 -31.65 -12.71 13.22
N PRO A 175 -31.72 -12.90 14.54
CA PRO A 175 -31.51 -14.21 15.13
C PRO A 175 -32.66 -15.13 14.68
N THR A 176 -32.30 -16.21 13.99
CA THR A 176 -33.25 -17.26 13.65
C THR A 176 -33.65 -17.97 14.94
N ALA A 177 -34.94 -17.90 15.27
CA ALA A 177 -35.58 -18.66 16.35
C ALA A 177 -35.82 -20.12 15.96
#